data_AF-V5HMY7-F1
#
_entry.id   AF-V5HMY7-F1
#
_cell.length_a   1.000
_cell.length_b   1.000
_cell.length_c   1.000
_cell.angle_alpha   90.00
_cell.angle_beta   90.00
_cell.angle_gamma   90.00
#
_symmetry.space_group_name_H-M   'P 1'
#
loop_
_entity.id
_entity.type
_entity.pdbx_description
1 polymer ?
#
loop_
_entity_poly.entity_id
_entity_poly.type
_entity_poly.pdbx_seq_one_letter_code
_entity_poly.pdbx_strand_id
1 'polypeptide(L)'
;GFGTAGESFWIGLQNLNALTSYPNEQQSLRIVLDISSGRLRRKVVYYGKFHVGSKNKQYNLTIGEYDHKEGKNYDALSGHNGHVFTVKKSTPGKQEKDCKLGILTGGWWFKHCNSANLNGRKRGFWKRQDPGIFWIID
;
A
#
# COMPACT_ATOMS: atom_id res chain seq x y z
N GLY A 1 -8.34 14.33 0.58
CA GLY A 1 -8.28 13.20 -0.37
C GLY A 1 -8.25 13.72 -1.79
N PHE A 2 -8.41 12.84 -2.77
CA PHE A 2 -8.60 13.18 -4.18
C PHE A 2 -9.35 12.05 -4.90
N GLY A 3 -9.87 12.32 -6.10
CA GLY A 3 -10.66 11.37 -6.90
C GLY A 3 -12.16 11.43 -6.60
N THR A 4 -12.91 10.52 -7.21
CA THR A 4 -14.39 10.51 -7.21
C THR A 4 -14.93 9.28 -6.49
N ALA A 5 -15.87 9.48 -5.56
CA ALA A 5 -16.55 8.37 -4.90
C ALA A 5 -17.32 7.52 -5.93
N GLY A 6 -17.23 6.19 -5.81
CA GLY A 6 -17.76 5.27 -6.83
C GLY A 6 -16.77 4.97 -7.97
N GLU A 7 -15.66 5.72 -8.06
CA GLU A 7 -14.55 5.46 -8.98
C GLU A 7 -13.25 5.18 -8.19
N SER A 8 -12.11 5.55 -8.76
CA SER A 8 -10.82 5.54 -8.06
C SER A 8 -10.67 6.82 -7.23
N PHE A 9 -10.60 6.67 -5.91
CA PHE A 9 -10.37 7.79 -5.01
C PHE A 9 -9.44 7.41 -3.85
N TRP A 10 -8.85 8.44 -3.24
CA TRP A 10 -8.09 8.35 -2.01
C TRP A 10 -8.76 9.24 -0.96
N ILE A 11 -9.25 8.65 0.13
CA ILE A 11 -10.02 9.38 1.15
C ILE A 11 -9.19 10.49 1.84
N GLY A 12 -7.86 10.34 1.88
CA GLY A 12 -6.93 11.33 2.43
C GLY A 12 -6.43 10.97 3.82
N LEU A 13 -5.20 11.37 4.12
CA LEU A 13 -4.48 10.98 5.34
C LEU A 13 -5.13 11.50 6.62
N GLN A 14 -5.70 12.70 6.58
CA GLN A 14 -6.37 13.29 7.73
C GLN A 14 -7.65 12.52 8.09
N ASN A 15 -8.41 12.09 7.07
CA ASN A 15 -9.59 11.25 7.26
C ASN A 15 -9.20 9.85 7.73
N LEU A 16 -8.14 9.25 7.18
CA LEU A 16 -7.62 7.96 7.66
C LEU A 16 -7.17 8.04 9.12
N ASN A 17 -6.46 9.09 9.52
CA ASN A 17 -6.07 9.28 10.91
C ASN A 17 -7.31 9.39 11.82
N ALA A 18 -8.32 10.18 11.44
CA ALA A 18 -9.54 10.31 12.23
C ALA A 18 -10.30 8.98 12.37
N LEU A 19 -10.49 8.25 11.27
CA LEU A 19 -11.18 6.94 11.27
C LEU A 19 -10.42 5.89 12.08
N THR A 20 -9.09 5.92 12.04
CA THR A 20 -8.26 4.90 12.69
C THR A 20 -7.77 5.26 14.09
N SER A 21 -8.10 6.46 14.60
CA SER A 21 -7.80 6.89 15.96
C SER A 21 -9.03 6.86 16.87
N TYR A 22 -10.06 6.10 16.51
CA TYR A 22 -11.27 6.03 17.31
C TYR A 22 -10.94 5.48 18.71
N PRO A 23 -11.31 6.19 19.80
CA PRO A 23 -10.90 5.80 21.15
C PRO A 23 -11.37 4.39 21.50
N ASN A 24 -10.48 3.60 22.12
CA ASN A 24 -10.74 2.26 22.63
C ASN A 24 -11.20 1.22 21.59
N GLU A 25 -11.10 1.53 20.29
CA GLU A 25 -11.51 0.62 19.22
C GLU A 25 -10.38 0.41 18.22
N GLN A 26 -9.76 -0.76 18.24
CA GLN A 26 -8.75 -1.13 17.26
C GLN A 26 -9.40 -1.31 15.89
N GLN A 27 -8.96 -0.53 14.91
CA GLN A 27 -9.42 -0.69 13.54
C GLN A 27 -8.64 -1.78 12.81
N SER A 28 -9.35 -2.50 11.94
CA SER A 28 -8.77 -3.51 11.05
C SER A 28 -8.75 -3.00 9.61
N LEU A 29 -7.88 -3.58 8.78
CA LEU A 29 -7.78 -3.29 7.36
C LEU A 29 -8.09 -4.54 6.54
N ARG A 30 -9.01 -4.41 5.59
CA ARG A 30 -9.29 -5.40 4.56
C ARG A 30 -8.85 -4.85 3.21
N ILE A 31 -8.02 -5.60 2.49
CA ILE A 31 -7.59 -5.25 1.14
C ILE A 31 -8.15 -6.29 0.18
N VAL A 32 -8.86 -5.83 -0.85
CA VAL A 32 -9.39 -6.67 -1.93
C VAL A 32 -8.60 -6.38 -3.19
N LEU A 33 -7.99 -7.41 -3.76
CA LEU A 33 -7.15 -7.34 -4.95
C LEU A 33 -7.74 -8.20 -6.05
N ASP A 34 -7.91 -7.66 -7.25
CA ASP A 34 -8.14 -8.45 -8.44
C ASP A 34 -6.82 -8.52 -9.22
N ILE A 35 -6.10 -9.64 -9.08
CA ILE A 35 -4.74 -9.84 -9.60
C ILE A 35 -4.83 -10.48 -10.99
N SER A 36 -4.12 -9.91 -11.96
CA SER A 36 -4.01 -10.42 -13.33
C SER A 36 -2.67 -11.13 -13.55
N SER A 37 -2.58 -12.41 -13.18
CA SER A 37 -1.46 -13.31 -13.50
C SER A 37 -1.86 -14.34 -14.56
N GLY A 38 -2.36 -13.85 -15.71
CA GLY A 38 -2.87 -14.68 -16.82
C GLY A 38 -4.36 -15.05 -16.69
N ARG A 39 -4.88 -15.19 -15.47
CA ARG A 39 -6.33 -15.18 -15.17
C ARG A 39 -6.61 -14.19 -14.03
N LEU A 40 -7.75 -13.50 -14.09
CA LEU A 40 -8.22 -12.65 -13.00
C LEU A 40 -8.52 -13.52 -11.78
N ARG A 41 -7.86 -13.23 -10.66
CA ARG A 41 -8.11 -13.88 -9.38
C ARG A 41 -8.32 -12.83 -8.32
N ARG A 42 -9.46 -12.92 -7.63
CA ARG A 42 -9.71 -12.12 -6.44
C ARG A 42 -8.95 -12.70 -5.26
N LYS A 43 -8.26 -11.83 -4.53
CA LYS A 43 -7.55 -12.13 -3.29
C LYS A 43 -7.96 -11.14 -2.22
N VAL A 44 -8.14 -11.62 -1.00
CA VAL A 44 -8.54 -10.78 0.13
C VAL A 44 -7.61 -11.03 1.30
N VAL A 45 -6.92 -9.98 1.74
CA VAL A 45 -6.01 -10.02 2.89
C VAL A 45 -6.55 -9.14 4.01
N TYR A 46 -6.30 -9.54 5.25
CA TYR A 46 -6.79 -8.84 6.44
C TYR A 46 -5.65 -8.58 7.42
N TYR A 47 -5.69 -7.40 8.04
CA TYR A 47 -4.81 -7.01 9.12
C TYR A 47 -5.69 -6.59 10.31
N GLY A 48 -5.55 -7.29 11.44
CA GLY A 48 -6.34 -7.01 12.65
C GLY A 48 -6.03 -5.66 13.29
N LYS A 49 -4.85 -5.08 12.98
CA LYS A 49 -4.43 -3.77 13.44
C LYS A 49 -4.08 -2.86 12.27
N PHE A 50 -4.75 -1.71 12.18
CA PHE A 50 -4.47 -0.67 11.20
C PHE A 50 -4.69 0.72 11.81
N HIS A 51 -3.64 1.52 11.80
CA HIS A 51 -3.69 2.90 12.28
C HIS A 51 -2.78 3.81 11.46
N VAL A 52 -3.29 5.00 11.15
CA VAL A 52 -2.53 6.06 10.49
C VAL A 52 -2.31 7.16 11.51
N GLY A 53 -1.05 7.46 11.82
CA GLY A 53 -0.70 8.48 12.80
C GLY A 53 -1.14 9.89 12.41
N SER A 54 -1.06 10.82 13.35
CA SER A 54 -1.42 12.21 13.09
C SER A 54 -0.43 12.90 12.15
N LYS A 55 -0.78 14.12 11.71
CA LYS A 55 0.13 14.95 10.90
C LYS A 55 1.50 15.17 11.58
N ASN A 56 1.53 15.32 12.90
CA ASN A 56 2.76 15.51 13.67
C ASN A 56 3.63 14.24 13.72
N LYS A 57 3.02 13.07 13.52
CA LYS A 57 3.70 11.78 13.36
C LYS A 57 3.95 11.44 11.88
N GLN A 58 3.83 12.44 10.99
CA GLN A 58 4.02 12.31 9.54
C GLN A 58 3.16 11.21 8.92
N TYR A 59 1.97 10.99 9.49
CA TYR A 59 1.04 9.95 9.07
C TYR A 59 1.69 8.56 8.99
N ASN A 60 2.52 8.19 9.98
CA ASN A 60 3.15 6.87 10.03
C ASN A 60 2.12 5.74 10.06
N LEU A 61 2.46 4.63 9.40
CA LEU A 61 1.64 3.43 9.40
C LEU A 61 1.92 2.62 10.67
N THR A 62 0.87 2.23 11.37
CA THR A 62 0.91 1.12 12.32
C THR A 62 0.03 0.01 11.74
N ILE A 63 0.63 -1.13 11.45
CA ILE A 63 -0.09 -2.28 10.89
C ILE A 63 0.41 -3.58 11.53
N GLY A 64 -0.46 -4.55 11.70
CA GLY A 64 -0.10 -5.84 12.26
C GLY A 64 -1.26 -6.83 12.25
N GLU A 65 -1.07 -7.96 12.92
CA GLU A 65 -2.08 -9.01 13.05
C GLU A 65 -2.58 -9.49 11.67
N TYR A 66 -1.65 -9.75 10.75
CA TYR A 66 -1.97 -10.27 9.43
C TYR A 66 -2.67 -11.64 9.55
N ASP A 67 -3.87 -11.74 8.98
CA ASP A 67 -4.65 -12.98 8.90
C ASP A 67 -4.07 -13.87 7.79
N HIS A 68 -3.30 -14.88 8.19
CA HIS A 68 -2.56 -15.77 7.31
C HIS A 68 -3.42 -16.70 6.42
N LYS A 69 -4.72 -16.46 6.25
CA LYS A 69 -5.63 -17.27 5.42
C LYS A 69 -5.19 -17.45 3.97
N GLU A 70 -4.63 -16.42 3.35
CA GLU A 70 -4.09 -16.51 1.97
C GLU A 70 -2.66 -17.09 1.94
N GLY A 71 -2.04 -17.30 3.11
CA GLY A 71 -0.64 -17.69 3.27
C GLY A 71 0.26 -16.52 3.69
N LYS A 72 1.40 -16.85 4.31
CA LYS A 72 2.40 -15.86 4.76
C LYS A 72 3.04 -15.11 3.60
N ASN A 73 3.15 -15.75 2.45
CA ASN A 73 3.69 -15.18 1.22
C ASN A 73 2.85 -14.02 0.66
N TYR A 74 1.59 -13.87 1.09
CA TYR A 74 0.75 -12.74 0.71
C TYR A 74 0.92 -11.53 1.65
N ASP A 75 1.78 -11.58 2.66
CA ASP A 75 2.01 -10.45 3.56
C ASP A 75 2.96 -9.39 2.98
N ALA A 76 2.43 -8.57 2.06
CA ALA A 76 3.24 -7.53 1.44
C ALA A 76 3.24 -6.20 2.21
N LEU A 77 2.45 -6.05 3.27
CA LEU A 77 2.26 -4.76 3.97
C LEU A 77 2.83 -4.73 5.40
N SER A 78 2.99 -5.87 6.10
CA SER A 78 3.57 -5.86 7.45
C SER A 78 4.96 -5.22 7.50
N GLY A 79 5.78 -5.43 6.48
CA GLY A 79 7.11 -4.82 6.39
C GLY A 79 7.10 -3.29 6.28
N HIS A 80 5.95 -2.67 5.98
CA HIS A 80 5.80 -1.22 5.92
C HIS A 80 5.44 -0.61 7.29
N ASN A 81 5.23 -1.43 8.33
CA ASN A 81 4.92 -0.97 9.67
C ASN A 81 5.99 0.01 10.19
N GLY A 82 5.55 1.11 10.80
CA GLY A 82 6.42 2.17 11.33
C GLY A 82 6.88 3.21 10.31
N HIS A 83 6.77 2.95 9.00
CA HIS A 83 7.18 3.91 7.97
C HIS A 83 6.23 5.11 7.90
N VAL A 84 6.79 6.29 7.60
CA VAL A 84 6.04 7.53 7.38
C VAL A 84 5.51 7.61 5.96
N PHE A 85 4.40 8.32 5.76
CA PHE A 85 3.84 8.50 4.43
C PHE A 85 4.71 9.48 3.62
N THR A 86 5.12 9.08 2.42
CA THR A 86 5.92 9.93 1.52
C THR A 86 5.38 9.87 0.09
N VAL A 87 5.70 10.88 -0.71
CA VAL A 87 5.26 10.99 -2.10
C VAL A 87 6.46 10.90 -3.04
N LYS A 88 6.46 9.92 -3.95
CA LYS A 88 7.50 9.75 -4.98
C LYS A 88 6.94 10.21 -6.34
N LYS A 89 7.68 11.12 -7.02
CA LYS A 89 7.23 11.80 -8.25
C LYS A 89 7.71 11.17 -9.57
N SER A 90 8.34 9.99 -9.57
CA SER A 90 9.00 9.41 -10.75
C SER A 90 10.18 10.24 -11.24
N THR A 91 11.37 10.04 -10.69
CA THR A 91 12.62 10.43 -11.38
C THR A 91 13.22 9.19 -12.01
N PRO A 92 13.23 9.08 -13.37
CA PRO A 92 13.99 8.06 -14.06
C PRO A 92 15.45 8.08 -13.57
N GLY A 93 15.97 6.94 -13.13
CA GLY A 93 17.38 6.78 -12.73
C GLY A 93 17.67 6.70 -11.23
N LYS A 94 16.71 6.97 -10.33
CA LYS A 94 16.85 6.65 -8.89
C LYS A 94 16.11 5.35 -8.56
N GLN A 95 16.63 4.24 -9.09
CA GLN A 95 16.26 2.93 -8.56
C GLN A 95 16.94 2.75 -7.19
N GLU A 96 16.29 2.05 -6.27
CA GLU A 96 16.99 1.52 -5.10
C GLU A 96 17.99 0.49 -5.64
N LYS A 97 19.27 0.86 -5.71
CA LYS A 97 20.32 0.11 -6.44
C LYS A 97 20.40 -1.37 -6.06
N ASP A 98 19.97 -1.72 -4.85
CA ASP A 98 20.05 -3.08 -4.29
C ASP A 98 18.70 -3.83 -4.30
N CYS A 99 17.62 -3.21 -4.77
CA CYS A 99 16.30 -3.82 -4.81
C CYS A 99 15.86 -4.09 -6.26
N LYS A 100 15.23 -5.24 -6.49
CA LYS A 100 14.71 -5.65 -7.82
C LYS A 100 13.56 -4.79 -8.36
N LEU A 101 13.19 -3.71 -7.68
CA LEU A 101 11.99 -2.93 -7.97
C LEU A 101 12.34 -1.63 -8.69
N GLY A 102 11.63 -1.39 -9.80
CA GLY A 102 11.77 -0.18 -10.61
C GLY A 102 11.17 1.07 -9.96
N ILE A 103 10.75 2.03 -10.79
CA ILE A 103 10.37 3.38 -10.34
C ILE A 103 9.08 3.37 -9.50
N LEU A 104 9.21 3.67 -8.19
CA LEU A 104 8.08 3.89 -7.30
C LEU A 104 7.43 5.26 -7.51
N THR A 105 6.10 5.29 -7.51
CA THR A 105 5.31 6.50 -7.78
C THR A 105 4.12 6.58 -6.83
N GLY A 106 3.58 7.80 -6.67
CA GLY A 106 2.42 8.05 -5.83
C GLY A 106 2.79 8.27 -4.37
N GLY A 107 1.77 8.34 -3.53
CA GLY A 107 1.92 8.48 -2.08
C GLY A 107 1.74 7.13 -1.38
N TRP A 108 2.72 6.72 -0.58
CA TRP A 108 2.69 5.45 0.14
C TRP A 108 3.56 5.49 1.40
N TRP A 109 3.42 4.50 2.26
CA TRP A 109 4.35 4.22 3.36
C TRP A 109 5.56 3.46 2.82
N PHE A 110 6.40 4.12 2.03
CA PHE A 110 7.51 3.46 1.35
C PHE A 110 8.58 2.94 2.34
N LYS A 111 9.07 1.72 2.08
CA LYS A 111 10.23 1.11 2.74
C LYS A 111 11.32 0.76 1.73
N HIS A 112 12.50 0.42 2.24
CA HIS A 112 13.54 -0.19 1.40
C HIS A 112 13.09 -1.56 0.89
N CYS A 113 13.29 -1.84 -0.40
CA CYS A 113 12.77 -3.02 -1.10
C CYS A 113 11.25 -3.17 -0.86
N ASN A 114 10.52 -2.21 -1.39
CA ASN A 114 9.10 -1.99 -1.17
C ASN A 114 8.21 -3.17 -1.63
N SER A 115 7.45 -3.80 -0.75
CA SER A 115 6.70 -5.04 -1.08
C SER A 115 5.28 -4.79 -1.63
N ALA A 116 4.67 -3.64 -1.36
CA ALA A 116 3.37 -3.26 -1.92
C ALA A 116 3.31 -1.77 -2.28
N ASN A 117 2.61 -1.43 -3.35
CA ASN A 117 2.25 -0.04 -3.65
C ASN A 117 0.90 -0.01 -4.38
N LEU A 118 -0.18 0.22 -3.63
CA LEU A 118 -1.53 0.28 -4.21
C LEU A 118 -1.86 1.66 -4.82
N ASN A 119 -1.08 2.68 -4.48
CA ASN A 119 -1.19 4.04 -4.99
C ASN A 119 -0.21 4.33 -6.15
N GLY A 120 0.39 3.28 -6.71
CA GLY A 120 1.28 3.40 -7.86
C GLY A 120 0.55 3.88 -9.10
N ARG A 121 1.31 4.47 -10.03
CA ARG A 121 0.76 4.92 -11.31
C ARG A 121 0.10 3.75 -12.04
N LYS A 122 -1.18 3.87 -12.35
CA LYS A 122 -1.88 2.94 -13.26
C LYS A 122 -1.18 2.96 -14.62
N ARG A 123 -0.60 1.83 -15.02
CA ARG A 123 0.02 1.64 -16.34
C ARG A 123 -0.89 0.79 -17.20
N GLY A 124 -0.88 1.01 -18.51
CA GLY A 124 -1.54 0.13 -19.46
C GLY A 124 -0.84 -1.25 -19.51
N PHE A 125 -1.57 -2.28 -19.90
CA PHE A 125 -1.13 -3.69 -19.92
C PHE A 125 0.20 -3.95 -20.66
N TRP A 126 0.61 -3.06 -21.55
CA TRP A 126 1.79 -3.21 -22.41
C TRP A 126 3.11 -2.69 -21.82
N LYS A 127 3.09 -1.95 -20.70
CA LYS A 127 4.31 -1.39 -20.08
C LYS A 127 4.73 -2.23 -18.87
N ARG A 128 5.52 -3.29 -19.12
CA ARG A 128 5.94 -4.31 -18.13
C ARG A 128 7.19 -3.97 -17.30
N GLN A 129 7.91 -2.89 -17.59
CA GLN A 129 9.28 -2.70 -17.05
C GLN A 129 9.37 -1.93 -15.72
N ASP A 130 8.29 -1.32 -15.22
CA ASP A 130 8.30 -0.58 -13.94
C ASP A 130 7.10 -0.97 -13.06
N PRO A 131 7.28 -1.05 -11.72
CA PRO A 131 6.18 -1.33 -10.81
C PRO A 131 5.15 -0.19 -10.82
N GLY A 132 3.96 -0.48 -11.34
CA GLY A 132 2.76 0.37 -11.24
C GLY A 132 2.06 0.14 -9.91
N ILE A 133 0.81 -0.33 -9.97
CA ILE A 133 0.07 -0.86 -8.81
C ILE A 133 0.52 -2.31 -8.62
N PHE A 134 1.05 -2.66 -7.44
CA PHE A 134 1.55 -4.01 -7.20
C PHE A 134 1.42 -4.48 -5.75
N TRP A 135 1.44 -5.81 -5.61
CA TRP A 135 1.47 -6.57 -4.37
C TRP A 135 2.40 -7.77 -4.60
N ILE A 136 3.56 -7.80 -3.94
CA ILE A 136 4.50 -8.92 -4.09
C ILE A 136 3.97 -10.13 -3.32
N ILE A 137 4.12 -11.30 -3.93
CA ILE A 137 3.83 -12.59 -3.31
C ILE A 137 5.17 -13.33 -3.27
N ASP A 138 5.73 -13.54 -2.07
CA ASP A 138 7.05 -14.15 -1.83
C ASP A 138 6.96 -15.46 -1.05
#